data_AF-A0A6C0LNN0-F1
#
_entry.id   AF-A0A6C0LNN0-F1
#
_cell.length_a   1.000
_cell.length_b   1.000
_cell.length_c   1.000
_cell.angle_alpha   90.00
_cell.angle_beta   90.00
_cell.angle_gamma   90.00
#
_symmetry.space_group_name_H-M   'P 1'
#
loop_
_entity.id
_entity.type
_entity.pdbx_description
1 polymer ?
#
loop_
_entity_poly.entity_id
_entity_poly.type
_entity_poly.pdbx_seq_one_letter_code
_entity_poly.pdbx_strand_id
1 'polypeptide(L)'
;MSQSDSVISEKPQADRLKESIAVLKKLTVDLGIPYSSPEVQELKAHFDRYIKDGICWNGNVSFAAYGRIATVNLPRGAKKPIEVTLKQFRVN
;
A
#
# COMPACT_ATOMS: atom_id res chain seq x y z
N MET A 1 -4.72 23.73 -28.30
CA MET A 1 -5.08 22.60 -27.42
C MET A 1 -4.16 21.44 -27.76
N SER A 2 -3.11 21.21 -26.97
CA SER A 2 -2.40 19.91 -26.97
C SER A 2 -1.84 19.72 -25.58
N GLN A 3 -2.39 18.72 -24.89
CA GLN A 3 -2.10 18.41 -23.50
C GLN A 3 -0.63 18.03 -23.37
N SER A 4 0.07 18.67 -22.43
CA SER A 4 1.41 18.29 -22.03
C SER A 4 1.33 16.88 -21.44
N ASP A 5 1.75 15.88 -22.22
CA ASP A 5 2.09 14.54 -21.74
C ASP A 5 3.05 14.71 -20.56
N SER A 6 2.47 14.69 -19.36
CA SER A 6 3.24 14.65 -18.13
C SER A 6 3.92 13.31 -18.15
N VAL A 7 5.19 13.27 -18.53
CA VAL A 7 6.05 12.09 -18.46
C VAL A 7 5.92 11.57 -17.03
N ILE A 8 5.07 10.55 -16.83
CA ILE A 8 4.88 9.95 -15.52
C ILE A 8 6.17 9.19 -15.29
N SER A 9 7.12 9.84 -14.62
CA SER A 9 8.35 9.20 -14.18
C SER A 9 7.92 8.02 -13.31
N GLU A 10 8.06 6.82 -13.85
CA GLU A 10 7.67 5.60 -13.16
C GLU A 10 8.48 5.48 -11.89
N LYS A 11 7.82 5.13 -10.78
CA LYS A 11 8.52 4.95 -9.52
C LYS A 11 9.53 3.79 -9.67
N PRO A 12 10.83 4.00 -9.40
CA PRO A 12 11.80 2.93 -9.50
C PRO A 12 11.47 1.82 -8.50
N GLN A 13 11.82 0.58 -8.86
CA GLN A 13 11.51 -0.60 -8.05
C GLN A 13 12.08 -0.51 -6.63
N ALA A 14 13.27 0.07 -6.48
CA ALA A 14 13.92 0.27 -5.19
C ALA A 14 13.09 1.17 -4.25
N ASP A 15 12.50 2.25 -4.77
CA ASP A 15 11.65 3.15 -4.00
C ASP A 15 10.33 2.48 -3.63
N ARG A 16 9.71 1.74 -4.58
CA ARG A 16 8.51 0.94 -4.30
C ARG A 16 8.75 -0.06 -3.18
N LEU A 17 9.90 -0.75 -3.20
CA LEU A 17 10.29 -1.71 -2.18
C LEU A 17 10.47 -1.02 -0.82
N LYS A 18 11.23 0.07 -0.79
CA LYS A 18 11.52 0.83 0.43
C LYS A 18 10.24 1.36 1.09
N GLU A 19 9.33 1.93 0.30
CA GLU A 19 8.05 2.43 0.79
C GLU A 19 7.14 1.31 1.29
N SER A 20 7.04 0.20 0.54
CA SER A 20 6.24 -0.96 0.94
C SER A 20 6.73 -1.54 2.27
N ILE A 21 8.04 -1.69 2.44
CA ILE A 21 8.65 -2.15 3.70
C ILE A 21 8.38 -1.16 4.82
N ALA A 22 8.48 0.15 4.56
CA ALA A 22 8.20 1.17 5.58
C ALA A 22 6.75 1.08 6.06
N VAL A 23 5.80 0.88 5.15
CA VAL A 23 4.38 0.69 5.51
C VAL A 23 4.17 -0.60 6.30
N LEU A 24 4.74 -1.72 5.87
CA LEU A 24 4.64 -2.99 6.60
C LEU A 24 5.26 -2.86 8.00
N LYS A 25 6.40 -2.18 8.14
CA LYS A 25 7.01 -1.91 9.45
C LYS A 25 6.12 -1.06 10.34
N LYS A 26 5.43 -0.04 9.82
CA LYS A 26 4.46 0.73 10.62
C LYS A 26 3.31 -0.14 11.10
N LEU A 27 2.80 -1.03 10.23
CA LEU A 27 1.74 -1.98 10.60
C LEU A 27 2.20 -2.97 11.67
N THR A 28 3.43 -3.50 11.56
CA THR A 28 3.89 -4.54 12.48
C THR A 28 4.48 -3.98 13.77
N VAL A 29 5.20 -2.87 13.70
CA VAL A 29 5.88 -2.25 14.84
C VAL A 29 4.98 -1.25 15.56
N ASP A 30 4.39 -0.28 14.84
CA ASP A 30 3.62 0.79 15.50
C ASP A 30 2.24 0.31 15.94
N LEU A 31 1.60 -0.55 15.14
CA LEU A 31 0.26 -1.07 15.42
C LEU A 31 0.28 -2.45 16.10
N GLY A 32 1.46 -3.08 16.22
CA GLY A 32 1.61 -4.39 16.85
C GLY A 32 0.90 -5.53 16.10
N ILE A 33 0.64 -5.37 14.80
CA ILE A 33 -0.02 -6.40 14.00
C ILE A 33 1.02 -7.45 13.60
N PRO A 34 0.85 -8.73 13.92
CA PRO A 34 1.80 -9.76 13.52
C PRO A 34 2.02 -9.76 12.01
N TYR A 35 3.29 -9.87 11.60
CA TYR A 35 3.62 -10.00 10.17
C TYR A 35 3.04 -11.28 9.56
N SER A 36 2.86 -12.32 10.37
CA SER A 36 2.22 -13.57 10.00
C SER A 36 0.69 -13.48 9.89
N SER A 37 0.08 -12.35 10.26
CA SER A 37 -1.36 -12.17 10.16
C SER A 37 -1.82 -12.22 8.70
N PRO A 38 -2.95 -12.87 8.40
CA PRO A 38 -3.43 -13.05 7.02
C PRO A 38 -3.63 -11.70 6.32
N GLU A 39 -4.03 -10.66 7.04
CA GLU A 39 -4.29 -9.34 6.49
C GLU A 39 -2.98 -8.61 6.10
N VAL A 40 -1.90 -8.84 6.85
CA VAL A 40 -0.57 -8.33 6.50
C VAL A 40 0.04 -9.12 5.34
N GLN A 41 -0.16 -10.43 5.29
CA GLN A 41 0.27 -11.27 4.18
C GLN A 41 -0.43 -10.89 2.87
N GLU A 42 -1.74 -10.62 2.92
CA GLU A 42 -2.51 -10.14 1.78
C GLU A 42 -1.99 -8.79 1.28
N LEU A 43 -1.81 -7.84 2.20
CA LEU A 43 -1.22 -6.54 1.87
C LEU A 43 0.18 -6.67 1.26
N LYS A 44 1.02 -7.55 1.81
CA LYS A 44 2.35 -7.84 1.29
C LYS A 44 2.28 -8.40 -0.13
N ALA A 45 1.35 -9.30 -0.43
CA ALA A 45 1.19 -9.85 -1.78
C ALA A 45 0.88 -8.75 -2.81
N HIS A 46 0.06 -7.76 -2.44
CA HIS A 46 -0.19 -6.58 -3.27
C HIS A 46 1.07 -5.73 -3.45
N PHE A 47 1.85 -5.50 -2.39
CA PHE A 47 3.11 -4.80 -2.48
C PHE A 47 4.14 -5.53 -3.34
N ASP A 48 4.32 -6.84 -3.17
CA ASP A 48 5.27 -7.63 -3.97
C ASP A 48 4.93 -7.55 -5.46
N ARG A 49 3.63 -7.65 -5.80
CA ARG A 49 3.14 -7.48 -7.17
C ARG A 49 3.42 -6.08 -7.69
N TYR A 50 3.20 -5.06 -6.86
CA TYR A 50 3.48 -3.68 -7.23
C TYR A 50 4.98 -3.40 -7.43
N ILE A 51 5.83 -3.98 -6.59
CA ILE A 51 7.29 -3.89 -6.69
C ILE A 51 7.78 -4.60 -7.96
N LYS A 52 7.26 -5.80 -8.24
CA LYS A 52 7.68 -6.62 -9.38
C LYS A 52 7.17 -6.07 -10.71
N ASP A 53 5.86 -5.87 -10.83
CA ASP A 53 5.21 -5.58 -12.11
C ASP A 53 4.97 -4.08 -12.34
N GLY A 54 5.08 -3.25 -11.28
CA GLY A 54 4.73 -1.82 -11.36
C GLY A 54 3.24 -1.55 -11.51
N ILE A 55 2.41 -2.59 -11.35
CA ILE A 55 0.96 -2.50 -11.50
C ILE A 55 0.38 -1.72 -10.34
N CYS A 56 -0.11 -0.53 -10.63
CA CYS A 56 -0.81 0.31 -9.68
C CYS A 56 -2.04 -0.43 -9.15
N TRP A 57 -2.25 -0.30 -7.85
CA TRP A 57 -3.37 -0.93 -7.19
C TRP A 57 -3.97 0.04 -6.18
N ASN A 58 -5.29 0.11 -6.17
CA ASN A 58 -6.05 0.84 -5.19
C ASN A 58 -7.14 -0.09 -4.70
N GLY A 59 -7.22 -0.29 -3.39
CA GLY A 59 -8.18 -1.21 -2.83
C GLY A 59 -8.15 -1.23 -1.31
N ASN A 60 -8.89 -2.19 -0.77
CA ASN A 60 -9.10 -2.30 0.66
C ASN A 60 -8.72 -3.70 1.09
N VAL A 61 -7.88 -3.80 2.12
CA VAL A 61 -7.59 -5.05 2.82
C VAL A 61 -8.37 -5.02 4.12
N SER A 62 -9.16 -6.06 4.36
CA SER A 62 -9.96 -6.17 5.58
C SER A 62 -9.07 -6.57 6.73
N PHE A 63 -8.94 -5.73 7.76
CA PHE A 63 -8.27 -6.02 9.02
C PHE A 63 -9.30 -6.46 10.06
N ALA A 64 -10.05 -7.52 9.71
CA ALA A 64 -11.21 -7.98 10.47
C ALA A 64 -10.84 -8.38 11.90
N ALA A 65 -9.68 -9.01 12.12
CA ALA A 65 -9.19 -9.35 13.45
C ALA A 65 -9.01 -8.13 14.37
N TYR A 66 -8.89 -6.93 13.79
CA TYR A 66 -8.71 -5.67 14.50
C TYR A 66 -9.92 -4.73 14.38
N GLY A 67 -11.01 -5.16 13.74
CA GLY A 67 -12.16 -4.31 13.44
C GLY A 67 -11.80 -3.08 12.59
N ARG A 68 -10.81 -3.22 11.70
CA ARG A 68 -10.30 -2.13 10.85
C ARG A 68 -10.34 -2.54 9.38
N ILE A 69 -10.28 -1.56 8.49
CA ILE A 69 -10.04 -1.76 7.06
C ILE A 69 -8.85 -0.90 6.66
N ALA A 70 -7.83 -1.52 6.07
CA ALA A 70 -6.73 -0.81 5.45
C ALA A 70 -7.10 -0.42 4.03
N THR A 71 -7.28 0.87 3.78
CA THR A 71 -7.35 1.41 2.43
C THR A 71 -5.94 1.63 1.92
N VAL A 72 -5.61 1.05 0.78
CA VAL A 72 -4.27 1.00 0.23
C VAL A 72 -4.28 1.67 -1.14
N ASN A 73 -3.33 2.56 -1.35
CA ASN A 73 -3.16 3.28 -2.60
C ASN A 73 -1.70 3.13 -3.05
N LEU A 74 -1.50 2.42 -4.16
CA LEU A 74 -0.20 2.20 -4.80
C LEU A 74 -0.13 3.03 -6.08
N PRO A 75 0.45 4.24 -6.04
CA PRO A 75 0.40 5.16 -7.17
C PRO A 75 1.55 4.95 -8.17
N ARG A 76 1.26 5.04 -9.47
CA ARG A 76 2.28 4.89 -10.54
C ARG A 76 3.48 5.84 -10.45
N GLY A 77 3.19 7.11 -10.12
CA GLY A 77 4.14 8.20 -10.27
C GLY A 77 5.15 8.25 -9.12
N ALA A 78 6.44 8.44 -9.45
CA ALA A 78 7.50 8.62 -8.46
C ALA A 78 7.21 9.74 -7.44
N LYS A 79 6.45 10.76 -7.84
CA LYS A 79 6.06 11.91 -6.99
C LYS A 79 4.93 11.61 -5.98
N LYS A 80 4.28 10.44 -6.04
CA LYS A 80 3.18 10.09 -5.13
C LYS A 80 3.62 8.96 -4.19
N PRO A 81 3.57 9.12 -2.87
CA PRO A 81 3.93 8.06 -1.93
C PRO A 81 2.86 6.96 -1.87
N ILE A 82 3.26 5.75 -1.47
CA ILE A 82 2.31 4.70 -1.07
C ILE A 82 1.54 5.19 0.16
N GLU A 83 0.22 5.15 0.07
CA GLU A 83 -0.66 5.52 1.19
C GLU A 83 -1.38 4.27 1.69
N VAL A 84 -1.26 4.02 2.98
CA VAL A 84 -2.08 3.03 3.67
C VAL A 84 -2.77 3.71 4.84
N THR A 85 -4.09 3.72 4.78
CA THR A 85 -4.95 4.33 5.80
C THR A 85 -5.76 3.24 6.47
N LEU A 86 -5.53 3.03 7.76
CA LEU A 86 -6.39 2.17 8.56
C LEU A 86 -7.56 2.98 9.08
N LYS A 87 -8.77 2.57 8.70
CA LYS A 87 -10.02 3.13 9.24
C LYS A 87 -10.66 2.10 10.15
N GLN A 88 -11.15 2.53 11.32
CA GLN A 88 -12.00 1.68 12.15
C GLN A 88 -13.32 1.43 11.43
N PHE A 89 -13.75 0.18 11.44
CA PHE A 89 -15.11 -0.17 11.07
C PHE A 89 -15.99 0.28 12.23
N ARG A 90 -16.60 1.48 12.15
CA ARG A 90 -17.72 1.80 13.05
C ARG A 90 -18.88 0.92 12.62
N VAL A 91 -19.03 -0.23 13.26
CA VAL A 91 -20.34 -0.87 13.38
C VAL A 91 -21.15 0.08 14.24
N ASN A 92 -22.10 0.77 13.61
CA ASN A 92 -23.06 1.63 14.29
C ASN A 92 -24.29 0.81 14.67
#